data_AF-A0A925PGS0-F1
#
_entry.id   AF-A0A925PGS0-F1
#
_cell.length_a   1.000
_cell.length_b   1.000
_cell.length_c   1.000
_cell.angle_alpha   90.00
_cell.angle_beta   90.00
_cell.angle_gamma   90.00
#
_symmetry.space_group_name_H-M   'P 1'
#
loop_
_entity.id
_entity.type
_entity.pdbx_description
1 polymer ?
#
loop_
_entity_poly.entity_id
_entity_poly.type
_entity_poly.pdbx_seq_one_letter_code
_entity_poly.pdbx_strand_id
1 'polypeptide(L)'
;MADLELFWKSDDQAARLAELTSREPELREVPLRRDVRSLGRLLGAVIREQAGDQAFEAEEELRRLAIRHRSLNDDQGEACLDFPGERELQERAVQIIARMTIGEAYQIVKAFSTYFELTNLAETNHRKRRRRAARLACGGADKPGSLRGTLLRMQRAGIGAGQAL
;
A
#
# COMPACT_ATOMS: atom_id res chain seq x y z
N MET A 1 10.06 -1.37 26.99
CA MET A 1 9.03 -1.47 25.93
C MET A 1 9.16 -0.22 25.10
N ALA A 2 9.70 -0.33 23.89
CA ALA A 2 9.82 0.82 22.99
C ALA A 2 8.44 1.44 22.81
N ASP A 3 8.39 2.77 22.85
CA ASP A 3 7.21 3.58 22.60
C ASP A 3 6.66 3.23 21.22
N LEU A 4 5.76 2.24 21.18
CA LEU A 4 4.98 1.91 20.00
C LEU A 4 3.98 3.06 19.85
N GLU A 5 4.46 4.19 19.36
CA GLU A 5 3.62 5.30 18.91
C GLU A 5 2.44 4.68 18.18
N LEU A 6 1.24 4.89 18.73
CA LEU A 6 0.01 4.30 18.19
C LEU A 6 -0.26 5.01 16.86
N PHE A 7 0.33 4.53 15.77
CA PHE A 7 0.44 5.25 14.50
C PHE A 7 -0.92 5.50 13.81
N TRP A 8 -2.00 4.90 14.30
CA TRP A 8 -3.37 5.18 13.84
C TRP A 8 -4.06 6.31 14.61
N LYS A 9 -3.46 6.83 15.68
CA LYS A 9 -3.93 8.06 16.31
C LYS A 9 -3.79 9.22 15.33
N SER A 10 -4.73 10.15 15.42
CA SER A 10 -4.67 11.41 14.70
C SER A 10 -4.98 12.50 15.70
N ASP A 11 -4.00 13.37 15.92
CA ASP A 11 -4.15 14.51 16.82
C ASP A 11 -5.05 15.58 16.20
N ASP A 12 -5.14 15.61 14.87
CA ASP A 12 -6.05 16.47 14.12
C ASP A 12 -6.90 15.63 13.15
N GLN A 13 -8.21 15.58 13.38
CA GLN A 13 -9.17 14.88 12.51
C GLN A 13 -9.55 15.72 11.27
N ALA A 14 -9.48 17.05 11.37
CA ALA A 14 -9.77 17.94 10.26
C ALA A 14 -8.69 17.85 9.19
N ALA A 15 -7.41 17.80 9.59
CA ALA A 15 -6.29 17.54 8.68
C ALA A 15 -6.46 16.22 7.92
N ARG A 16 -6.92 15.15 8.58
CA ARG A 16 -7.17 13.86 7.90
C ARG A 16 -8.29 13.90 6.91
N LEU A 17 -9.36 14.62 7.24
CA LEU A 17 -10.44 14.82 6.30
C LEU A 17 -9.95 15.59 5.08
N ALA A 18 -9.13 16.63 5.27
CA ALA A 18 -8.51 17.39 4.19
C ALA A 18 -7.63 16.50 3.29
N GLU A 19 -6.74 15.67 3.87
CA GLU A 19 -5.94 14.70 3.12
C GLU A 19 -6.82 13.75 2.28
N LEU A 20 -7.84 13.14 2.89
CA LEU A 20 -8.71 12.15 2.23
C LEU A 20 -9.59 12.74 1.12
N THR A 21 -9.93 14.02 1.24
CA THR A 21 -10.80 14.75 0.29
C THR A 21 -10.02 15.60 -0.71
N SER A 22 -8.69 15.68 -0.58
CA SER A 22 -7.84 16.48 -1.46
C SER A 22 -8.06 16.15 -2.93
N ARG A 23 -7.92 17.15 -3.81
CA ARG A 23 -7.96 16.93 -5.26
C ARG A 23 -6.61 16.44 -5.79
N GLU A 24 -5.53 16.71 -5.06
CA GLU A 24 -4.18 16.29 -5.38
C GLU A 24 -3.99 14.80 -5.08
N PRO A 25 -3.62 13.97 -6.08
CA PRO A 25 -3.37 12.54 -5.87
C PRO A 25 -2.35 12.28 -4.77
N GLU A 26 -1.22 13.00 -4.76
CA GLU A 26 -0.15 12.78 -3.79
C GLU A 26 -0.60 12.96 -2.34
N LEU A 27 -1.31 14.05 -2.05
CA LEU A 27 -1.85 14.31 -0.71
C LEU A 27 -2.90 13.26 -0.31
N ARG A 28 -3.70 12.78 -1.25
CA ARG A 28 -4.68 11.71 -0.99
C ARG A 28 -4.04 10.36 -0.64
N GLU A 29 -2.84 10.09 -1.15
CA GLU A 29 -2.12 8.83 -0.89
C GLU A 29 -1.26 8.88 0.38
N VAL A 30 -0.99 10.06 0.95
CA VAL A 30 -0.24 10.22 2.22
C VAL A 30 -0.81 9.35 3.35
N PRO A 31 -2.14 9.33 3.62
CA PRO A 31 -2.71 8.46 4.65
C PRO A 31 -2.41 6.97 4.44
N LEU A 32 -2.47 6.49 3.19
CA LEU A 32 -2.18 5.09 2.87
C LEU A 32 -0.71 4.77 3.11
N ARG A 33 0.20 5.59 2.57
CA ARG A 33 1.65 5.41 2.75
C ARG A 33 2.04 5.38 4.24
N ARG A 34 1.40 6.22 5.04
CA ARG A 34 1.62 6.28 6.48
C ARG A 34 1.16 4.99 7.18
N ASP A 35 -0.01 4.47 6.82
CA ASP A 35 -0.53 3.22 7.39
C ASP A 35 0.35 2.01 7.01
N VAL A 36 0.74 1.89 5.73
CA VAL A 36 1.65 0.83 5.26
C VAL A 36 2.98 0.87 6.01
N ARG A 37 3.58 2.07 6.15
CA ARG A 37 4.84 2.25 6.90
C ARG A 37 4.69 1.83 8.36
N SER A 38 3.55 2.13 8.97
CA SER A 38 3.27 1.81 10.38
C SER A 38 3.11 0.31 10.60
N LEU A 39 2.36 -0.35 9.71
CA LEU A 39 2.18 -1.80 9.74
C LEU A 39 3.51 -2.52 9.45
N GLY A 40 4.33 -2.01 8.53
CA GLY A 40 5.66 -2.54 8.26
C GLY A 40 6.59 -2.45 9.47
N ARG A 41 6.58 -1.32 10.20
CA ARG A 41 7.34 -1.17 11.47
C ARG A 41 6.87 -2.16 12.53
N LEU A 42 5.56 -2.32 12.68
CA LEU A 42 4.99 -3.28 13.63
C LEU A 42 5.38 -4.72 13.27
N LEU A 43 5.28 -5.08 11.99
CA LEU A 43 5.72 -6.39 11.50
C LEU A 43 7.21 -6.60 11.77
N GLY A 44 8.05 -5.60 11.53
CA GLY A 44 9.48 -5.66 11.83
C GLY A 44 9.76 -5.93 13.32
N ALA A 45 9.02 -5.28 14.22
CA ALA A 45 9.11 -5.56 15.66
C ALA A 45 8.70 -7.00 15.99
N VAL A 46 7.61 -7.50 15.39
CA VAL A 46 7.15 -8.88 15.57
C VAL A 46 8.17 -9.89 15.01
N ILE A 47 8.79 -9.62 13.86
CA ILE A 47 9.84 -10.49 13.30
C ILE A 47 11.02 -10.57 14.25
N ARG A 48 11.50 -9.44 14.78
CA ARG A 48 12.59 -9.43 15.76
C ARG A 48 12.25 -10.21 17.02
N GLU A 49 11.02 -10.07 17.53
CA GLU A 49 10.56 -10.79 18.71
C GLU A 49 10.43 -12.30 18.49
N GLN A 50 9.93 -12.71 17.32
CA GLN A 50 9.56 -14.11 17.05
C GLN A 50 10.66 -14.92 16.37
N ALA A 51 11.52 -14.27 15.57
CA ALA A 51 12.54 -14.91 14.74
C ALA A 51 13.95 -14.33 14.96
N GLY A 52 14.09 -13.29 15.79
CA GLY A 52 15.37 -12.67 16.13
C GLY A 52 15.84 -11.61 15.12
N ASP A 53 16.89 -10.88 15.49
CA ASP A 53 17.42 -9.78 14.67
C ASP A 53 18.03 -10.27 13.36
N GLN A 54 18.64 -11.46 13.31
CA GLN A 54 19.22 -12.00 12.08
C GLN A 54 18.16 -12.23 10.99
N ALA A 55 16.99 -12.75 11.36
CA ALA A 55 15.88 -12.94 10.43
C ALA A 55 15.34 -11.59 9.93
N PHE A 56 15.25 -10.59 10.81
CA PHE A 56 14.83 -9.24 10.44
C PHE A 56 15.82 -8.59 9.46
N GLU A 57 17.12 -8.66 9.71
CA GLU A 57 18.13 -8.05 8.82
C GLU A 57 18.14 -8.72 7.44
N ALA A 58 17.98 -10.05 7.38
CA ALA A 58 17.88 -10.77 6.13
C ALA A 58 16.61 -10.40 5.33
N GLU A 59 15.46 -10.28 6.00
CA GLU A 59 14.21 -9.80 5.37
C GLU A 59 14.36 -8.37 4.84
N GLU A 60 14.93 -7.48 5.65
CA GLU A 60 15.10 -6.08 5.31
C GLU A 60 16.11 -5.88 4.16
N GLU A 61 17.18 -6.68 4.11
CA GLU A 61 18.13 -6.68 3.00
C GLU A 61 17.45 -7.14 1.70
N LEU A 62 16.71 -8.25 1.73
CA LEU A 62 15.96 -8.76 0.59
C LEU A 62 14.90 -7.74 0.13
N ARG A 63 14.20 -7.10 1.07
CA ARG A 63 13.20 -6.06 0.78
C ARG A 63 13.83 -4.85 0.07
N ARG A 64 15.01 -4.40 0.51
CA ARG A 64 15.76 -3.30 -0.16
C ARG A 64 16.25 -3.68 -1.55
N LEU A 65 16.67 -4.93 -1.75
CA LEU A 65 17.05 -5.43 -3.07
C LEU A 65 15.84 -5.45 -4.02
N ALA A 66 14.71 -5.99 -3.57
CA ALA A 66 13.48 -6.03 -4.35
C ALA A 66 12.94 -4.63 -4.72
N ILE A 67 12.99 -3.67 -3.79
CA ILE A 67 12.59 -2.28 -4.07
C ILE A 67 13.51 -1.64 -5.11
N ARG A 68 14.84 -1.77 -4.95
CA ARG A 68 15.80 -1.21 -5.92
C ARG A 68 15.61 -1.80 -7.31
N HIS A 69 15.43 -3.12 -7.39
CA HIS A 69 15.14 -3.81 -8.64
C HIS A 69 13.87 -3.27 -9.30
N ARG A 70 12.80 -3.05 -8.54
CA ARG A 70 11.57 -2.47 -9.07
C ARG A 70 11.77 -1.03 -9.56
N SER A 71 12.47 -0.19 -8.78
CA SER A 71 12.71 1.21 -9.16
C SER A 71 13.52 1.32 -10.45
N LEU A 72 14.54 0.46 -10.65
CA LEU A 72 15.28 0.41 -11.90
C LEU A 72 14.38 0.07 -13.10
N ASN A 73 13.41 -0.83 -12.91
CA ASN A 73 12.48 -1.22 -13.98
C ASN A 73 11.42 -0.15 -14.26
N ASP A 74 10.92 0.54 -13.23
CA ASP A 74 9.94 1.62 -13.37
C ASP A 74 10.54 2.84 -14.11
N ASP A 75 11.82 3.16 -13.89
CA ASP A 75 12.52 4.28 -14.54
C ASP A 75 12.87 4.02 -16.02
N GLN A 76 12.89 2.76 -16.46
CA GLN A 76 13.49 2.38 -17.76
C GLN A 76 12.48 2.04 -18.86
N GLY A 77 11.20 1.86 -18.56
CA GLY A 77 10.21 1.38 -19.53
C GLY A 77 10.55 -0.03 -20.08
N GLU A 78 9.67 -0.63 -20.89
CA GLU A 78 9.75 -2.04 -21.36
C GLU A 78 11.04 -2.45 -22.14
N ALA A 79 12.04 -1.59 -22.27
CA ALA A 79 13.07 -1.67 -23.32
C ALA A 79 14.41 -2.33 -22.94
N CYS A 80 14.67 -2.79 -21.71
CA CYS A 80 15.94 -3.48 -21.43
C CYS A 80 15.86 -4.47 -20.26
N LEU A 81 15.61 -5.74 -20.56
CA LEU A 81 15.54 -6.83 -19.58
C LEU A 81 16.91 -7.36 -19.14
N ASP A 82 18.00 -6.63 -19.37
CA ASP A 82 19.34 -7.22 -19.29
C ASP A 82 20.46 -6.27 -18.85
N PHE A 83 20.14 -5.33 -17.94
CA PHE A 83 21.12 -4.39 -17.41
C PHE A 83 22.06 -5.05 -16.38
N PRO A 84 23.37 -4.78 -16.40
CA PRO A 84 24.32 -5.35 -15.44
C PRO A 84 23.94 -5.12 -13.96
N GLY A 85 23.34 -3.96 -13.66
CA GLY A 85 22.86 -3.62 -12.31
C GLY A 85 21.63 -4.40 -11.85
N GLU A 86 20.76 -4.86 -12.75
CA GLU A 86 19.62 -5.72 -12.39
C GLU A 86 20.12 -7.12 -12.00
N ARG A 87 21.03 -7.68 -12.81
CA ARG A 87 21.65 -8.99 -12.53
C ARG A 87 22.41 -8.98 -11.21
N GLU A 88 23.17 -7.93 -10.92
CA GLU A 88 23.90 -7.82 -9.64
C GLU A 88 22.97 -7.85 -8.42
N LEU A 89 21.83 -7.15 -8.49
CA LEU A 89 20.83 -7.16 -7.41
C LEU A 89 20.20 -8.54 -7.24
N GLN A 90 19.85 -9.21 -8.34
CA GLN A 90 19.31 -10.57 -8.31
C GLN A 90 20.33 -11.58 -7.78
N GLU A 91 21.58 -11.53 -8.25
CA GLU A 91 22.66 -12.40 -7.80
C GLU A 91 22.89 -12.24 -6.29
N ARG A 92 22.87 -11.00 -5.77
CA ARG A 92 22.99 -10.76 -4.34
C ARG A 92 21.81 -11.35 -3.55
N ALA A 93 20.58 -11.22 -4.05
CA ALA A 93 19.42 -11.84 -3.41
C ALA A 93 19.53 -13.37 -3.41
N VAL A 94 19.97 -13.97 -4.52
CA VAL A 94 20.20 -15.42 -4.63
C VAL A 94 21.29 -15.86 -3.66
N GLN A 95 22.38 -15.12 -3.50
CA GLN A 95 23.45 -15.44 -2.55
C GLN A 95 22.98 -15.42 -1.08
N ILE A 96 22.08 -14.51 -0.72
CA ILE A 96 21.47 -14.47 0.61
C ILE A 96 20.62 -15.73 0.82
N ILE A 97 19.74 -16.04 -0.13
CA ILE A 97 18.83 -17.19 -0.06
C ILE A 97 19.60 -18.51 -0.05
N ALA A 98 20.66 -18.63 -0.84
CA ALA A 98 21.47 -19.85 -0.94
C ALA A 98 22.17 -20.23 0.38
N ARG A 99 22.34 -19.28 1.30
CA ARG A 99 22.93 -19.51 2.62
C ARG A 99 21.91 -19.84 3.71
N MET A 100 20.62 -19.74 3.41
CA MET A 100 19.55 -20.00 4.35
C MET A 100 19.26 -21.50 4.46
N THR A 101 18.98 -21.93 5.68
CA THR A 101 18.27 -23.18 5.95
C THR A 101 16.83 -23.09 5.46
N ILE A 102 16.17 -24.24 5.32
CA ILE A 102 14.74 -24.31 4.96
C ILE A 102 13.88 -23.55 5.99
N GLY A 103 14.25 -23.62 7.27
CA GLY A 103 13.53 -22.93 8.35
C GLY A 103 13.61 -21.40 8.22
N GLU A 104 14.81 -20.88 7.94
CA GLU A 104 15.02 -19.44 7.70
C GLU A 104 14.28 -18.98 6.44
N ALA A 105 14.38 -19.74 5.34
CA ALA A 105 13.67 -19.42 4.11
C ALA A 105 12.14 -19.37 4.33
N TYR A 106 11.60 -20.30 5.14
CA TYR A 106 10.17 -20.29 5.50
C TYR A 106 9.79 -19.04 6.30
N GLN A 107 10.63 -18.60 7.24
CA GLN A 107 10.40 -17.36 8.00
C GLN A 107 10.37 -16.13 7.10
N ILE A 108 11.31 -16.05 6.14
CA ILE A 108 11.37 -14.96 5.16
C ILE A 108 10.11 -14.93 4.29
N VAL A 109 9.71 -16.08 3.74
CA VAL A 109 8.48 -16.17 2.93
C VAL A 109 7.26 -15.73 3.74
N LYS A 110 7.15 -16.21 4.99
CA LYS A 110 6.05 -15.82 5.89
C LYS A 110 6.04 -14.32 6.18
N ALA A 111 7.21 -13.70 6.39
CA ALA A 111 7.33 -12.27 6.60
C ALA A 111 6.83 -11.47 5.39
N PHE A 112 7.28 -11.83 4.17
CA PHE A 112 6.81 -11.19 2.94
C PHE A 112 5.31 -11.38 2.72
N SER A 113 4.77 -12.60 2.88
CA SER A 113 3.34 -12.86 2.77
C SER A 113 2.53 -12.00 3.74
N THR A 114 2.97 -11.92 5.00
CA THR A 114 2.33 -11.10 6.02
C THR A 114 2.39 -9.61 5.65
N TYR A 115 3.53 -9.13 5.13
CA TYR A 115 3.66 -7.75 4.66
C TYR A 115 2.67 -7.42 3.54
N PHE A 116 2.50 -8.32 2.56
CA PHE A 116 1.53 -8.12 1.47
C PHE A 116 0.09 -8.13 1.97
N GLU A 117 -0.25 -9.02 2.90
CA GLU A 117 -1.57 -9.03 3.55
C GLU A 117 -1.86 -7.74 4.30
N LEU A 118 -0.88 -7.22 5.05
CA LEU A 118 -1.00 -5.94 5.76
C LEU A 118 -1.15 -4.76 4.80
N THR A 119 -0.42 -4.77 3.68
CA THR A 119 -0.53 -3.74 2.64
C THR A 119 -1.93 -3.76 2.00
N ASN A 120 -2.43 -4.94 1.63
CA ASN A 120 -3.78 -5.12 1.09
C ASN A 120 -4.87 -4.67 2.08
N LEU A 121 -4.67 -4.94 3.37
CA LEU A 121 -5.57 -4.48 4.43
C LEU A 121 -5.56 -2.95 4.54
N ALA A 122 -4.38 -2.33 4.51
CA ALA A 122 -4.24 -0.87 4.54
C ALA A 122 -4.94 -0.22 3.34
N GLU A 123 -4.74 -0.72 2.12
CA GLU A 123 -5.39 -0.24 0.91
C GLU A 123 -6.91 -0.37 0.98
N THR A 124 -7.41 -1.52 1.44
CA THR A 124 -8.83 -1.77 1.61
C THR A 124 -9.43 -0.81 2.65
N ASN A 125 -8.74 -0.58 3.76
CA ASN A 125 -9.18 0.35 4.78
C ASN A 125 -9.15 1.80 4.27
N HIS A 126 -8.09 2.20 3.58
CA HIS A 126 -7.94 3.51 2.96
C HIS A 126 -9.07 3.79 1.95
N ARG A 127 -9.39 2.83 1.08
CA ARG A 127 -10.55 2.90 0.16
C ARG A 127 -11.87 3.12 0.90
N LYS A 128 -12.08 2.44 2.04
CA LYS A 128 -13.26 2.65 2.90
C LYS A 128 -13.29 4.05 3.49
N ARG A 129 -12.16 4.56 4.02
CA ARG A 129 -12.04 5.92 4.57
C ARG A 129 -12.34 6.98 3.51
N ARG A 130 -11.72 6.88 2.33
CA ARG A 130 -11.98 7.78 1.20
C ARG A 130 -13.45 7.78 0.77
N ARG A 131 -14.10 6.61 0.74
CA ARG A 131 -15.52 6.51 0.41
C ARG A 131 -16.39 7.21 1.46
N ARG A 132 -16.05 7.10 2.76
CA ARG A 132 -16.77 7.78 3.84
C ARG A 132 -16.53 9.29 3.81
N ALA A 133 -15.29 9.73 3.70
CA ALA A 133 -14.91 11.15 3.61
C ALA A 133 -15.61 11.86 2.44
N ALA A 134 -15.66 11.24 1.26
CA ALA A 134 -16.33 11.80 0.10
C ALA A 134 -17.86 11.94 0.27
N ARG A 135 -18.51 11.16 1.15
CA ARG A 135 -19.93 11.31 1.47
C ARG A 135 -20.19 12.45 2.46
N LEU A 136 -19.23 12.71 3.35
CA LEU A 136 -19.32 13.76 4.37
C LEU A 136 -18.97 15.14 3.82
N ALA A 137 -18.09 15.20 2.82
CA ALA A 137 -17.81 16.43 2.08
C ALA A 137 -19.06 16.86 1.29
N CYS A 138 -19.77 17.87 1.80
CA CYS A 138 -20.93 18.47 1.13
C CYS A 138 -20.53 18.96 -0.27
N GLY A 139 -21.35 18.64 -1.29
CA GLY A 139 -21.16 19.12 -2.67
C GLY A 139 -20.25 18.26 -3.56
N GLY A 140 -19.80 17.08 -3.11
CA GLY A 140 -19.05 16.16 -3.97
C GLY A 140 -19.90 15.70 -5.16
N ALA A 141 -19.39 15.91 -6.39
CA ALA A 141 -20.00 15.36 -7.60
C ALA A 141 -20.18 13.85 -7.45
N ASP A 142 -21.36 13.32 -7.83
CA ASP A 142 -21.60 11.88 -7.78
C ASP A 142 -20.50 11.15 -8.53
N LYS A 143 -19.89 10.14 -7.88
CA LYS A 143 -18.80 9.38 -8.51
C LYS A 143 -19.24 8.88 -9.90
N PRO A 144 -18.42 9.06 -10.94
CA PRO A 144 -18.65 8.42 -12.23
C PRO A 144 -18.93 6.92 -12.05
N GLY A 145 -19.96 6.41 -12.73
CA GLY A 145 -20.39 5.01 -12.59
C GLY A 145 -21.16 4.66 -11.31
N SER A 146 -21.40 5.58 -10.38
CA SER A 146 -22.30 5.31 -9.24
C SER A 146 -23.76 5.27 -9.66
N LEU A 147 -24.56 4.35 -9.10
CA LEU A 147 -25.98 4.22 -9.42
C LEU A 147 -26.73 5.56 -9.21
N ARG A 148 -26.54 6.20 -8.05
CA ARG A 148 -27.15 7.51 -7.77
C ARG A 148 -26.73 8.58 -8.78
N GLY A 149 -25.45 8.66 -9.13
CA GLY A 149 -24.96 9.61 -10.12
C GLY A 149 -25.50 9.34 -11.51
N THR A 150 -25.63 8.08 -11.89
CA THR A 150 -26.25 7.66 -13.16
C THR A 150 -27.72 8.06 -13.18
N LEU A 151 -28.49 7.76 -12.13
CA LEU A 151 -29.90 8.15 -12.02
C LEU A 151 -30.08 9.66 -12.07
N LEU A 152 -29.22 10.44 -11.39
CA LEU A 152 -29.26 11.91 -11.45
C LEU A 152 -28.90 12.45 -12.83
N ARG A 153 -27.94 11.83 -13.54
CA ARG A 153 -27.63 12.21 -14.94
C ARG A 153 -28.79 11.87 -15.87
N MET A 154 -29.42 10.71 -15.71
CA MET A 154 -30.61 10.30 -16.47
C MET A 154 -31.77 11.28 -16.24
N GLN A 155 -32.04 11.61 -14.97
CA GLN A 155 -33.06 12.60 -14.60
C GLN A 155 -32.78 13.97 -15.24
N ARG A 156 -31.53 14.46 -15.17
CA ARG A 156 -31.13 15.74 -15.79
C ARG A 156 -31.21 15.72 -17.32
N ALA A 157 -31.03 14.56 -17.93
CA ALA A 157 -31.21 14.35 -19.36
C ALA A 157 -32.68 14.13 -19.77
N GLY A 158 -33.62 14.19 -18.81
CA GLY A 158 -35.05 13.97 -19.05
C GLY A 158 -35.44 12.50 -19.28
N ILE A 159 -34.53 11.56 -19.00
CA ILE A 159 -34.79 10.12 -19.16
C ILE A 159 -35.60 9.64 -17.96
N GLY A 160 -36.88 9.33 -18.21
CA GLY A 160 -37.79 8.77 -17.22
C GLY A 160 -37.57 7.27 -16.98
N ALA A 161 -38.19 6.72 -15.93
CA ALA A 161 -38.06 5.30 -15.58
C ALA A 161 -38.46 4.35 -16.71
N GLY A 162 -39.48 4.70 -17.51
CA GLY A 162 -39.93 3.90 -18.65
C GLY A 162 -39.04 3.94 -19.89
N GLN A 163 -38.01 4.81 -19.91
CA GLN A 163 -37.01 4.90 -20.99
C GLN A 163 -35.64 4.36 -20.55
N ALA A 164 -35.51 3.99 -19.28
CA ALA A 164 -34.28 3.51 -18.66
C ALA A 164 -34.01 2.02 -18.93
N LEU A 165 -34.97 1.32 -19.55
CA LEU A 165 -35.00 -0.09 -19.93
C LEU A 165 -35.74 -0.22 -21.28
#